data_AF-A0A2D6IU08-F1
#
_entry.id   AF-A0A2D6IU08-F1
#
_cell.length_a   1.000
_cell.length_b   1.000
_cell.length_c   1.000
_cell.angle_alpha   90.00
_cell.angle_beta   90.00
_cell.angle_gamma   90.00
#
_symmetry.space_group_name_H-M   'P 1'
#
loop_
_entity.id
_entity.type
_entity.pdbx_description
1 polymer ?
#
loop_
_entity_poly.entity_id
_entity_poly.type
_entity_poly.pdbx_seq_one_letter_code
_entity_poly.pdbx_strand_id
1 'polypeptide(L)'
;MTTSPWWVDEDFWRKMAIWVTTLMALVLIGLTFDSVTQITAGSERVPAYSVINHRIYYRWDDSRNFQVPVIGDPAPLFGKSLTEIEAEALVSKGKITTQAKNCMNCHTLLGNGAYYAPDLTKAWLDPSWGAEVVREQLMIQFLMDPETNARGFGSTRKMPNLDITEEEARGVVAFLKWMSSIDTNGFPRNFTPIAQEGDR
;
A
#
# COMPACT_ATOMS: atom_id res chain seq x y z
N MET A 1 -62.97 -3.68 18.09
CA MET A 1 -61.85 -2.79 17.72
C MET A 1 -60.68 -3.69 17.33
N THR A 2 -60.32 -3.73 16.05
CA THR A 2 -59.12 -4.43 15.60
C THR A 2 -57.91 -3.63 16.06
N THR A 3 -57.12 -4.17 16.99
CA THR A 3 -55.85 -3.59 17.39
C THR A 3 -54.89 -3.62 16.20
N SER A 4 -54.37 -2.47 15.79
CA SER A 4 -53.34 -2.41 14.77
C SER A 4 -52.14 -3.26 15.19
N PRO A 5 -51.56 -4.05 14.28
CA PRO A 5 -50.38 -4.84 14.60
C PRO A 5 -49.19 -3.95 14.99
N TRP A 6 -48.34 -4.44 15.91
CA TRP A 6 -47.20 -3.68 16.44
C TRP A 6 -46.19 -3.24 15.35
N TRP A 7 -46.09 -3.96 14.24
CA TRP A 7 -45.20 -3.62 13.13
C TRP A 7 -45.73 -2.51 12.22
N VAL A 8 -46.92 -1.96 12.49
CA VAL A 8 -47.46 -0.77 11.81
C VAL A 8 -47.30 0.48 12.70
N ASP A 9 -46.84 0.30 13.93
CA ASP A 9 -46.69 1.37 14.92
C ASP A 9 -45.50 2.29 14.60
N GLU A 10 -45.79 3.58 14.41
CA GLU A 10 -44.77 4.58 14.05
C GLU A 10 -43.75 4.80 15.18
N ASP A 11 -44.21 4.79 16.44
CA ASP A 11 -43.36 4.98 17.62
C ASP A 11 -42.37 3.83 17.78
N PHE A 12 -42.83 2.60 17.52
CA PHE A 12 -41.98 1.42 17.48
C PHE A 12 -40.86 1.58 16.46
N TRP A 13 -41.18 1.88 15.20
CA TRP A 13 -40.17 2.02 14.15
C TRP A 13 -39.22 3.19 14.38
N ARG A 14 -39.72 4.32 14.90
CA ARG A 14 -38.86 5.44 15.29
C ARG A 14 -37.86 5.06 16.38
N LYS A 15 -38.30 4.36 17.44
CA LYS A 15 -37.41 3.87 18.49
C LYS A 15 -36.40 2.86 17.94
N MET A 16 -36.86 1.93 17.10
CA MET A 16 -35.98 0.94 16.47
C MET A 16 -34.91 1.59 15.59
N ALA A 17 -35.28 2.59 14.78
CA ALA A 17 -34.32 3.34 13.98
C ALA A 17 -33.27 4.01 14.87
N ILE A 18 -33.67 4.69 15.94
CA ILE A 18 -32.74 5.32 16.90
C ILE A 18 -31.80 4.28 17.52
N TRP A 19 -32.33 3.15 18.00
CA TRP A 19 -31.52 2.11 18.64
C TRP A 19 -30.55 1.44 17.68
N VAL A 20 -31.00 1.04 16.49
CA VAL A 20 -30.15 0.40 15.48
C VAL A 20 -29.05 1.37 15.03
N THR A 21 -29.40 2.62 14.71
CA THR A 21 -28.40 3.62 14.31
C THR A 21 -27.40 3.89 15.43
N THR A 22 -27.86 4.04 16.68
CA THR A 22 -26.97 4.29 17.83
C THR A 22 -26.03 3.11 18.08
N LEU A 23 -26.55 1.88 18.08
CA LEU A 23 -25.74 0.68 18.29
C LEU A 23 -24.72 0.51 17.17
N MET A 24 -25.13 0.64 15.90
CA MET A 24 -24.22 0.54 14.76
C MET A 24 -23.16 1.64 14.79
N ALA A 25 -23.49 2.86 15.19
CA ALA A 25 -22.52 3.93 15.37
C ALA A 25 -21.47 3.57 16.43
N LEU A 26 -21.88 3.03 17.59
CA LEU A 26 -20.95 2.60 18.63
C LEU A 26 -20.05 1.44 18.17
N VAL A 27 -20.60 0.48 17.42
CA VAL A 27 -19.81 -0.61 16.82
C VAL A 27 -18.77 -0.05 15.86
N LEU A 28 -19.15 0.87 14.97
CA LEU A 28 -18.23 1.49 14.03
C LEU A 28 -17.12 2.29 14.75
N ILE A 29 -17.45 2.99 15.84
CA ILE A 29 -16.45 3.68 16.67
C ILE A 29 -15.45 2.67 17.25
N GLY A 30 -15.93 1.57 17.83
CA GLY A 30 -15.07 0.51 18.37
C GLY A 30 -14.14 -0.09 17.30
N LEU A 31 -14.69 -0.44 16.13
CA LEU A 31 -13.92 -0.97 15.00
C LEU A 31 -12.93 0.05 14.44
N THR A 32 -13.22 1.35 14.55
CA THR A 32 -12.30 2.42 14.13
C THR A 32 -11.04 2.42 14.99
N PHE A 33 -11.19 2.34 16.32
CA PHE A 33 -10.03 2.28 17.22
C PHE A 33 -9.19 1.03 16.96
N ASP A 34 -9.82 -0.14 16.84
CA ASP A 34 -9.14 -1.39 16.50
C ASP A 34 -8.36 -1.25 15.17
N SER A 35 -9.02 -0.76 14.12
CA SER A 35 -8.40 -0.58 12.80
C SER A 35 -7.21 0.38 12.85
N VAL A 36 -7.33 1.54 13.52
CA VAL A 36 -6.24 2.52 13.65
C VAL A 36 -5.02 1.90 14.31
N THR A 37 -5.19 1.08 15.35
CA THR A 37 -4.05 0.42 16.01
C THR A 37 -3.32 -0.57 15.11
N GLN A 38 -4.02 -1.20 14.17
CA GLN A 38 -3.44 -2.18 13.24
C GLN A 38 -2.79 -1.55 12.01
N ILE A 39 -3.23 -0.35 11.59
CA ILE A 39 -2.75 0.29 10.34
C ILE A 39 -1.77 1.44 10.58
N THR A 40 -1.50 1.80 11.83
CA THR A 40 -0.54 2.87 12.17
C THR A 40 0.89 2.39 11.95
N ALA A 41 1.75 3.24 11.38
CA ALA A 41 3.17 2.93 11.21
C ALA A 41 3.83 2.65 12.57
N GLY A 42 4.66 1.60 12.61
CA GLY A 42 5.24 1.07 13.85
C GLY A 42 4.37 0.02 14.57
N SER A 43 3.19 -0.33 14.03
CA SER A 43 2.40 -1.46 14.51
C SER A 43 2.96 -2.80 14.02
N GLU A 44 2.37 -3.90 14.49
CA GLU A 44 2.75 -5.25 14.09
C GLU A 44 2.63 -5.49 12.57
N ARG A 45 1.61 -4.90 11.91
CA ARG A 45 1.37 -5.10 10.47
C ARG A 45 2.00 -4.04 9.58
N VAL A 46 2.24 -2.86 10.11
CA VAL A 46 2.77 -1.72 9.35
C VAL A 46 4.08 -1.30 10.02
N PRO A 47 5.24 -1.69 9.44
CA PRO A 47 6.53 -1.31 9.99
C PRO A 47 6.74 0.21 10.07
N ALA A 48 7.65 0.63 10.95
CA ALA A 48 8.15 2.00 11.00
C ALA A 48 8.77 2.43 9.66
N TYR A 49 8.86 3.73 9.40
CA TYR A 49 9.29 4.26 8.11
C TYR A 49 10.76 3.93 7.80
N SER A 50 11.62 3.84 8.81
CA SER A 50 13.02 3.43 8.70
C SER A 50 13.24 2.02 8.13
N VAL A 51 12.19 1.20 7.98
CA VAL A 51 12.25 -0.09 7.27
C VAL A 51 12.78 0.05 5.84
N ILE A 52 12.69 1.23 5.21
CA ILE A 52 13.27 1.49 3.89
C ILE A 52 14.81 1.42 3.88
N ASN A 53 15.45 1.32 5.05
CA ASN A 53 16.88 1.05 5.18
C ASN A 53 17.23 -0.43 5.07
N HIS A 54 16.24 -1.32 4.96
CA HIS A 54 16.42 -2.76 4.94
C HIS A 54 15.93 -3.38 3.63
N ARG A 55 16.41 -4.59 3.35
CA ARG A 55 15.83 -5.45 2.32
C ARG A 55 14.47 -5.97 2.78
N ILE A 56 13.57 -6.12 1.82
CA ILE A 56 12.22 -6.63 2.04
C ILE A 56 12.08 -7.88 1.19
N TYR A 57 11.79 -9.00 1.84
CA TYR A 57 11.56 -10.30 1.22
C TYR A 57 10.11 -10.71 1.41
N TYR A 58 9.64 -11.68 0.63
CA TYR A 58 8.38 -12.38 0.87
C TYR A 58 8.64 -13.86 1.03
N ARG A 59 8.21 -14.44 2.14
CA ARG A 59 8.36 -15.87 2.43
C ARG A 59 7.01 -16.49 2.68
N TRP A 60 6.86 -17.75 2.27
CA TRP A 60 5.66 -18.52 2.59
C TRP A 60 5.60 -18.80 4.08
N ASP A 61 4.45 -18.52 4.71
CA ASP A 61 4.16 -18.87 6.10
C ASP A 61 3.14 -20.02 6.09
N ASP A 62 3.58 -21.21 6.52
CA ASP A 62 2.73 -22.41 6.56
C ASP A 62 1.55 -22.29 7.53
N SER A 63 1.70 -21.52 8.60
CA SER A 63 0.64 -21.33 9.60
C SER A 63 -0.46 -20.41 9.08
N ARG A 64 -0.09 -19.42 8.27
CA ARG A 64 -1.00 -18.42 7.71
C ARG A 64 -1.48 -18.78 6.30
N ASN A 65 -0.81 -19.73 5.62
CA ASN A 65 -1.13 -20.21 4.27
C ASN A 65 -1.05 -19.11 3.19
N PHE A 66 -0.09 -18.19 3.33
CA PHE A 66 0.24 -17.17 2.33
C PHE A 66 1.64 -16.60 2.52
N GLN A 67 2.11 -15.81 1.56
CA GLN A 67 3.39 -15.11 1.67
C GLN A 67 3.30 -13.87 2.58
N VAL A 68 4.26 -13.74 3.49
CA VAL A 68 4.39 -12.63 4.45
C VAL A 68 5.68 -11.84 4.21
N PRO A 69 5.70 -10.52 4.48
CA PRO A 69 6.92 -9.73 4.36
C PRO A 69 7.92 -10.12 5.46
N VAL A 70 9.19 -10.19 5.10
CA VAL A 70 10.31 -10.45 6.01
C VAL A 70 11.35 -9.35 5.83
N ILE A 71 11.67 -8.65 6.92
CA ILE A 71 12.69 -7.61 6.94
C ILE A 71 14.05 -8.26 7.10
N GLY A 72 14.97 -7.97 6.20
CA GLY A 72 16.31 -8.56 6.25
C GLY A 72 17.43 -7.54 6.44
N ASP A 73 18.56 -7.83 5.80
CA ASP A 73 19.80 -7.11 5.99
C ASP A 73 19.69 -5.62 5.63
N PRO A 74 20.56 -4.76 6.19
CA PRO A 74 20.64 -3.36 5.79
C PRO A 74 20.88 -3.20 4.29
N ALA A 75 19.96 -2.51 3.63
CA ALA A 75 20.05 -2.07 2.23
C ALA A 75 19.48 -0.66 2.12
N PRO A 76 20.31 0.36 2.41
CA PRO A 76 19.88 1.76 2.43
C PRO A 76 19.42 2.21 1.05
N LEU A 77 18.23 2.83 1.00
CA LEU A 77 17.70 3.40 -0.23
C LEU A 77 18.58 4.58 -0.67
N PHE A 78 18.92 4.64 -1.96
CA PHE A 78 19.77 5.68 -2.55
C PHE A 78 21.17 5.79 -1.90
N GLY A 79 21.66 4.70 -1.30
CA GLY A 79 22.98 4.65 -0.67
C GLY A 79 23.12 5.44 0.63
N LYS A 80 22.02 5.95 1.21
CA LYS A 80 22.03 6.67 2.49
C LYS A 80 21.07 6.02 3.48
N SER A 81 21.58 5.63 4.65
CA SER A 81 20.70 5.26 5.77
C SER A 81 20.04 6.50 6.35
N LEU A 82 18.73 6.44 6.51
CA LEU A 82 17.91 7.52 7.05
C LEU A 82 17.49 7.23 8.49
N THR A 83 17.43 8.26 9.32
CA THR A 83 16.73 8.19 10.61
C THR A 83 15.23 7.98 10.41
N GLU A 84 14.49 7.59 11.45
CA GLU A 84 13.03 7.43 11.35
C GLU A 84 12.33 8.69 10.82
N ILE A 85 12.73 9.86 11.32
CA ILE A 85 12.14 11.16 10.91
C ILE A 85 12.46 11.49 9.45
N GLU A 86 13.71 11.24 9.01
CA GLU A 86 14.09 11.45 7.61
C GLU A 86 13.36 10.46 6.68
N ALA A 87 13.21 9.21 7.11
CA ALA A 87 12.49 8.19 6.36
C ALA A 87 10.99 8.51 6.27
N GLU A 88 10.37 8.94 7.38
CA GLU A 88 8.98 9.39 7.42
C GLU A 88 8.76 10.56 6.45
N ALA A 89 9.63 11.56 6.46
CA ALA A 89 9.54 12.71 5.56
C ALA A 89 9.61 12.28 4.08
N LEU A 90 10.53 11.39 3.73
CA LEU A 90 10.71 10.91 2.36
C LEU A 90 9.53 10.02 1.90
N VAL A 91 9.07 9.10 2.74
CA VAL A 91 7.90 8.25 2.46
C VAL A 91 6.63 9.09 2.36
N SER A 92 6.46 10.08 3.23
CA SER A 92 5.32 11.00 3.21
C SER A 92 5.31 11.86 1.95
N LYS A 93 6.47 12.34 1.50
CA LYS A 93 6.62 13.03 0.21
C LYS A 93 6.11 12.14 -0.92
N GLY A 94 6.56 10.88 -0.96
CA GLY A 94 6.08 9.90 -1.94
C GLY A 94 4.58 9.69 -1.92
N LYS A 95 4.01 9.47 -0.73
CA LYS A 95 2.56 9.31 -0.54
C LYS A 95 1.78 10.52 -1.08
N ILE A 96 2.21 11.73 -0.75
CA ILE A 96 1.57 12.97 -1.22
C ILE A 96 1.72 13.11 -2.73
N THR A 97 2.89 12.83 -3.30
CA THR A 97 3.09 12.84 -4.75
C THR A 97 2.16 11.84 -5.44
N THR A 98 2.05 10.61 -4.94
CA THR A 98 1.15 9.59 -5.49
C THR A 98 -0.31 10.05 -5.49
N GLN A 99 -0.73 10.79 -4.46
CA GLN A 99 -2.07 11.38 -4.37
C GLN A 99 -2.23 12.58 -5.32
N ALA A 100 -1.27 13.50 -5.33
CA ALA A 100 -1.30 14.72 -6.14
C ALA A 100 -1.26 14.44 -7.64
N LYS A 101 -0.51 13.40 -8.05
CA LYS A 101 -0.43 12.92 -9.43
C LYS A 101 -1.52 11.89 -9.77
N ASN A 102 -2.45 11.64 -8.83
CA ASN A 102 -3.63 10.80 -9.00
C ASN A 102 -3.34 9.38 -9.51
N CYS A 103 -2.28 8.72 -8.99
CA CYS A 103 -1.88 7.40 -9.48
C CYS A 103 -3.00 6.35 -9.31
N MET A 104 -3.84 6.48 -8.27
CA MET A 104 -4.98 5.59 -8.01
C MET A 104 -6.06 5.62 -9.09
N ASN A 105 -6.07 6.62 -9.98
CA ASN A 105 -6.99 6.67 -11.12
C ASN A 105 -6.62 5.68 -12.24
N CYS A 106 -5.42 5.12 -12.18
CA CYS A 106 -4.96 4.06 -13.09
C CYS A 106 -4.63 2.77 -12.33
N HIS A 107 -4.02 2.89 -11.16
CA HIS A 107 -3.53 1.78 -10.35
C HIS A 107 -4.42 1.50 -9.14
N THR A 108 -4.29 0.30 -8.59
CA THR A 108 -4.69 0.04 -7.21
C THR A 108 -3.51 0.16 -6.26
N LEU A 109 -3.76 0.62 -5.03
CA LEU A 109 -2.84 0.56 -3.89
C LEU A 109 -3.58 -0.16 -2.75
N LEU A 110 -2.98 -1.21 -2.20
CA LEU A 110 -3.64 -2.10 -1.24
C LEU A 110 -5.00 -2.61 -1.77
N GLY A 111 -5.09 -2.86 -3.09
CA GLY A 111 -6.32 -3.30 -3.75
C GLY A 111 -7.38 -2.21 -3.99
N ASN A 112 -7.12 -0.95 -3.60
CA ASN A 112 -8.05 0.16 -3.78
C ASN A 112 -7.59 1.06 -4.93
N GLY A 113 -8.47 1.38 -5.88
CA GLY A 113 -8.16 2.27 -7.01
C GLY A 113 -8.76 1.76 -8.32
N ALA A 114 -8.13 2.12 -9.44
CA ALA A 114 -8.56 1.70 -10.77
C ALA A 114 -7.77 0.49 -11.30
N TYR A 115 -8.31 -0.16 -12.32
CA TYR A 115 -7.78 -1.43 -12.87
C TYR A 115 -7.18 -1.27 -14.27
N TYR A 116 -6.83 -0.05 -14.67
CA TYR A 116 -6.15 0.19 -15.94
C TYR A 116 -4.70 -0.31 -15.88
N ALA A 117 -4.02 -0.13 -14.76
CA ALA A 117 -2.63 -0.52 -14.56
C ALA A 117 -2.49 -1.48 -13.36
N PRO A 118 -1.34 -2.16 -13.20
CA PRO A 118 -1.13 -3.12 -12.11
C PRO A 118 -1.22 -2.49 -10.71
N ASP A 119 -1.47 -3.34 -9.70
CA ASP A 119 -1.46 -2.93 -8.30
C ASP A 119 -0.03 -2.56 -7.85
N LEU A 120 0.10 -1.43 -7.15
CA LEU A 120 1.40 -0.89 -6.73
C LEU A 120 1.88 -1.35 -5.36
N THR A 121 1.10 -2.15 -4.63
CA THR A 121 1.39 -2.55 -3.24
C THR A 121 2.78 -3.19 -3.10
N LYS A 122 3.15 -4.03 -4.06
CA LYS A 122 4.46 -4.71 -4.10
C LYS A 122 5.30 -4.28 -5.31
N ALA A 123 5.03 -3.11 -5.90
CA ALA A 123 5.72 -2.66 -7.11
C ALA A 123 7.24 -2.51 -6.92
N TRP A 124 7.71 -2.22 -5.71
CA TRP A 124 9.15 -2.24 -5.39
C TRP A 124 9.78 -3.62 -5.65
N LEU A 125 9.04 -4.69 -5.43
CA LEU A 125 9.52 -6.06 -5.57
C LEU A 125 9.24 -6.65 -6.95
N ASP A 126 8.83 -5.86 -7.95
CA ASP A 126 8.49 -6.41 -9.26
C ASP A 126 9.76 -6.90 -10.02
N PRO A 127 9.79 -8.14 -10.53
CA PRO A 127 10.96 -8.70 -11.22
C PRO A 127 11.32 -7.99 -12.53
N SER A 128 10.39 -7.23 -13.11
CA SER A 128 10.63 -6.44 -14.31
C SER A 128 11.58 -5.24 -14.11
N TRP A 129 11.89 -4.88 -12.86
CA TRP A 129 12.95 -3.92 -12.55
C TRP A 129 14.36 -4.48 -12.76
N GLY A 130 14.50 -5.76 -13.12
CA GLY A 130 15.79 -6.36 -13.47
C GLY A 130 16.55 -6.81 -12.24
N ALA A 131 17.76 -6.28 -12.04
CA ALA A 131 18.57 -6.61 -10.86
C ALA A 131 18.34 -5.60 -9.71
N GLU A 132 18.43 -6.07 -8.47
CA GLU A 132 18.27 -5.26 -7.25
C GLU A 132 19.08 -3.96 -7.31
N VAL A 133 20.33 -4.03 -7.79
CA VAL A 133 21.28 -2.90 -7.82
C VAL A 133 20.93 -1.78 -8.79
N VAL A 134 20.08 -2.03 -9.80
CA VAL A 134 19.67 -1.01 -10.79
C VAL A 134 18.23 -0.55 -10.62
N ARG A 135 17.42 -1.26 -9.83
CA ARG A 135 15.99 -1.00 -9.66
C ARG A 135 15.68 0.45 -9.31
N GLU A 136 16.39 1.02 -8.33
CA GLU A 136 16.16 2.39 -7.86
C GLU A 136 16.24 3.40 -9.01
N GLN A 137 17.32 3.32 -9.79
CA GLN A 137 17.56 4.21 -10.93
C GLN A 137 16.50 4.01 -12.02
N LEU A 138 16.14 2.75 -12.31
CA LEU A 138 15.14 2.44 -13.33
C LEU A 138 13.74 2.94 -12.94
N MET A 139 13.37 2.85 -11.66
CA MET A 139 12.10 3.39 -11.17
C MET A 139 12.08 4.92 -11.26
N ILE A 140 13.15 5.60 -10.86
CA ILE A 140 13.24 7.07 -10.96
C ILE A 140 13.11 7.52 -12.42
N GLN A 141 13.88 6.91 -13.34
CA GLN A 141 13.82 7.22 -14.77
C GLN A 141 12.43 6.98 -15.36
N PHE A 142 11.79 5.86 -15.01
CA PHE A 142 10.43 5.57 -15.44
C PHE A 142 9.41 6.58 -14.94
N LEU A 143 9.52 7.02 -13.68
CA LEU A 143 8.59 7.99 -13.11
C LEU A 143 8.74 9.39 -13.74
N MET A 144 9.98 9.80 -14.05
CA MET A 144 10.27 11.10 -14.66
C MET A 144 9.94 11.15 -16.15
N ASP A 145 10.16 10.05 -16.87
CA ASP A 145 9.88 9.95 -18.30
C ASP A 145 9.35 8.54 -18.66
N PRO A 146 8.04 8.28 -18.41
CA PRO A 146 7.43 6.99 -18.66
C PRO A 146 7.29 6.67 -20.15
N GLU A 147 7.43 7.66 -21.04
CA GLU A 147 7.27 7.47 -22.48
C GLU A 147 8.51 6.84 -23.11
N THR A 148 9.70 7.34 -22.75
CA THR A 148 10.97 6.79 -23.25
C THR A 148 11.46 5.59 -22.43
N ASN A 149 11.08 5.50 -21.15
CA ASN A 149 11.43 4.40 -20.26
C ASN A 149 10.28 3.40 -20.07
N ALA A 150 9.36 3.33 -21.04
CA ALA A 150 8.12 2.57 -20.93
C ALA A 150 8.34 1.11 -20.53
N ARG A 151 7.66 0.70 -19.45
CA ARG A 151 7.61 -0.69 -18.99
C ARG A 151 6.23 -1.26 -19.32
N GLY A 152 6.17 -2.10 -20.37
CA GLY A 152 4.90 -2.65 -20.83
C GLY A 152 4.28 -3.66 -19.86
N PHE A 153 5.08 -4.32 -19.01
CA PHE A 153 4.63 -5.40 -18.11
C PHE A 153 3.67 -6.41 -18.80
N GLY A 154 3.92 -6.74 -20.07
CA GLY A 154 3.05 -7.61 -20.88
C GLY A 154 1.80 -6.96 -21.48
N SER A 155 1.66 -5.63 -21.37
CA SER A 155 0.56 -4.82 -21.85
C SER A 155 1.02 -3.76 -22.86
N THR A 156 0.08 -3.27 -23.68
CA THR A 156 0.26 -2.10 -24.57
C THR A 156 -0.11 -0.78 -23.89
N ARG A 157 -0.61 -0.84 -22.64
CA ARG A 157 -0.98 0.32 -21.84
C ARG A 157 0.27 1.10 -21.45
N LYS A 158 0.15 2.44 -21.45
CA LYS A 158 1.26 3.35 -21.13
C LYS A 158 0.85 4.30 -20.02
N MET A 159 1.79 4.55 -19.12
CA MET A 159 1.65 5.62 -18.15
C MET A 159 1.89 6.96 -18.87
N PRO A 160 0.97 7.94 -18.76
CA PRO A 160 1.20 9.27 -19.30
C PRO A 160 2.33 9.97 -18.53
N ASN A 161 2.99 10.94 -19.15
CA ASN A 161 3.89 11.81 -18.41
C ASN A 161 3.09 12.71 -17.45
N LEU A 162 3.43 12.66 -16.16
CA LEU A 162 2.76 13.41 -15.09
C LEU A 162 3.65 14.55 -14.56
N ASP A 163 4.75 14.87 -15.25
CA ASP A 163 5.75 15.86 -14.86
C ASP A 163 6.23 15.63 -13.42
N ILE A 164 6.64 14.38 -13.13
CA ILE A 164 7.19 14.00 -11.82
C ILE A 164 8.65 14.45 -11.78
N THR A 165 8.98 15.29 -10.81
CA THR A 165 10.37 15.74 -10.59
C THR A 165 11.22 14.62 -9.97
N GLU A 166 12.55 14.74 -10.02
CA GLU A 166 13.44 13.73 -9.43
C GLU A 166 13.20 13.57 -7.91
N GLU A 167 12.98 14.68 -7.19
CA GLU A 167 12.70 14.65 -5.74
C GLU A 167 11.41 13.89 -5.44
N GLU A 168 10.36 14.16 -6.20
CA GLU A 168 9.08 13.45 -6.11
C GLU A 168 9.23 11.97 -6.46
N ALA A 169 9.97 11.65 -7.53
CA ALA A 169 10.22 10.28 -7.94
C ALA A 169 10.96 9.48 -6.85
N ARG A 170 11.99 10.06 -6.23
CA ARG A 170 12.69 9.45 -5.08
C ARG A 170 11.75 9.20 -3.91
N GLY A 171 10.87 10.15 -3.60
CA GLY A 171 9.82 9.98 -2.59
C GLY A 171 8.88 8.83 -2.93
N VAL A 172 8.36 8.78 -4.16
CA VAL A 172 7.46 7.70 -4.62
C VAL A 172 8.13 6.34 -4.51
N VAL A 173 9.40 6.21 -4.93
CA VAL A 173 10.15 4.96 -4.78
C VAL A 173 10.28 4.56 -3.30
N ALA A 174 10.59 5.50 -2.41
CA ALA A 174 10.65 5.23 -0.98
C ALA A 174 9.29 4.77 -0.42
N PHE A 175 8.20 5.41 -0.85
CA PHE A 175 6.83 5.04 -0.48
C PHE A 175 6.46 3.64 -0.99
N LEU A 176 6.80 3.30 -2.24
CA LEU A 176 6.57 1.97 -2.80
C LEU A 176 7.41 0.89 -2.09
N LYS A 177 8.66 1.20 -1.72
CA LYS A 177 9.49 0.32 -0.89
C LYS A 177 8.84 0.09 0.47
N TRP A 178 8.48 1.15 1.20
CA TRP A 178 7.80 1.05 2.49
C TRP A 178 6.48 0.26 2.39
N MET A 179 5.65 0.55 1.40
CA MET A 179 4.37 -0.15 1.20
C MET A 179 4.56 -1.65 0.95
N SER A 180 5.63 -2.05 0.26
CA SER A 180 5.95 -3.46 0.06
C SER A 180 6.31 -4.20 1.36
N SER A 181 6.67 -3.49 2.43
CA SER A 181 6.95 -4.08 3.76
C SER A 181 5.71 -4.34 4.60
N ILE A 182 4.55 -3.79 4.20
CA ILE A 182 3.30 -3.92 4.95
C ILE A 182 2.78 -5.36 4.86
N ASP A 183 2.38 -5.92 6.00
CA ASP A 183 1.69 -7.20 6.04
C ASP A 183 0.21 -7.03 5.65
N THR A 184 -0.05 -7.34 4.39
CA THR A 184 -1.37 -7.23 3.74
C THR A 184 -2.18 -8.51 3.82
N ASN A 185 -1.85 -9.44 4.72
CA ASN A 185 -2.50 -10.77 4.83
C ASN A 185 -2.49 -11.54 3.50
N GLY A 186 -1.36 -11.51 2.81
CA GLY A 186 -1.14 -12.26 1.58
C GLY A 186 -1.59 -11.58 0.29
N PHE A 187 -2.01 -10.30 0.31
CA PHE A 187 -2.34 -9.53 -0.90
C PHE A 187 -1.10 -8.82 -1.52
N PRO A 188 -0.95 -8.74 -2.85
CA PRO A 188 -1.60 -9.58 -3.85
C PRO A 188 -1.16 -11.03 -3.70
N ARG A 189 -2.07 -11.97 -4.01
CA ARG A 189 -1.77 -13.41 -3.97
C ARG A 189 -0.84 -13.81 -5.11
N ASN A 190 -0.02 -14.83 -4.87
CA ASN A 190 0.88 -15.45 -5.85
C ASN A 190 1.83 -14.45 -6.53
N PHE A 191 2.26 -13.42 -5.79
CA PHE A 191 3.24 -12.47 -6.28
C PHE A 191 4.63 -13.11 -6.28
N THR A 192 5.34 -13.01 -7.40
CA THR A 192 6.73 -13.48 -7.50
C THR A 192 7.65 -12.27 -7.37
N PRO A 193 8.38 -12.12 -6.25
CA PRO A 193 9.29 -10.99 -6.08
C PRO A 193 10.53 -11.13 -6.98
N ILE A 194 11.14 -9.99 -7.29
CA ILE A 194 12.47 -9.86 -7.86
C ILE A 194 13.49 -10.63 -7.01
N ALA A 195 14.43 -11.30 -7.68
CA ALA A 195 15.53 -11.99 -7.00
C ALA A 195 16.47 -10.97 -6.35
N GLN A 196 16.73 -11.15 -5.06
CA GLN A 196 17.56 -10.28 -4.22
C GLN A 196 18.69 -11.08 -3.59
N GLU A 197 19.78 -10.39 -3.24
CA GLU A 197 20.87 -11.02 -2.49
C GLU A 197 20.33 -11.57 -1.17
N GLY A 198 20.64 -12.83 -0.85
CA GLY A 198 20.15 -13.48 0.36
C GLY A 198 18.76 -14.13 0.25
N ASP A 199 18.15 -14.13 -0.95
CA ASP A 199 17.04 -15.03 -1.25
C ASP A 199 17.52 -16.49 -1.05
N ARG A 200 16.90 -17.18 -0.10
CA ARG A 200 17.11 -18.60 0.22
C ARG A 200 15.78 -19.31 0.23
#